data_AF-A0A218Z9Z7-F1
#
_entry.id   AF-A0A218Z9Z7-F1
#
_cell.length_a   1.000
_cell.length_b   1.000
_cell.length_c   1.000
_cell.angle_alpha   90.00
_cell.angle_beta   90.00
_cell.angle_gamma   90.00
#
_symmetry.space_group_name_H-M   'P 1'
#
loop_
_entity.id
_entity.type
_entity.pdbx_description
1 polymer ?
#
loop_
_entity_poly.entity_id
_entity_poly.type
_entity_poly.pdbx_seq_one_letter_code
_entity_poly.pdbx_strand_id
1 'polypeptide(L)' 'MVDRVWWIWQAQDLEARLKAVSGTMTMFNIPPSRNATLNDDVDLGLIAPPVKLESLLNTMVGGRTGFWVHT' A
#
# COMPACT_ATOMS: atom_id res chain seq x y z
N MET A 1 -16.40 -4.94 -2.16
CA MET A 1 -16.17 -4.84 -0.70
C MET A 1 -14.92 -5.59 -0.29
N VAL A 2 -13.77 -5.28 -0.90
CA VAL A 2 -12.49 -5.97 -0.63
C VAL A 2 -11.71 -5.23 0.46
N ASP A 3 -11.53 -3.92 0.26
CA ASP A 3 -10.83 -3.04 1.21
C ASP A 3 -11.41 -3.10 2.64
N ARG A 4 -12.75 -3.09 2.79
CA ARG A 4 -13.40 -3.22 4.10
C ARG A 4 -13.04 -4.52 4.83
N VAL A 5 -12.99 -5.64 4.11
CA VAL A 5 -12.66 -6.94 4.72
C VAL A 5 -11.18 -6.98 5.10
N TRP A 6 -10.31 -6.42 4.26
CA TRP A 6 -8.89 -6.26 4.56
C TRP A 6 -8.67 -5.39 5.81
N TRP A 7 -9.36 -4.26 5.90
CA TRP A 7 -9.30 -3.39 7.07
C TRP A 7 -9.76 -4.11 8.35
N ILE A 8 -10.88 -4.86 8.31
CA ILE A 8 -11.33 -5.68 9.45
C ILE A 8 -10.25 -6.70 9.85
N TRP A 9 -9.58 -7.32 8.87
CA TRP A 9 -8.50 -8.25 9.14
C TRP A 9 -7.27 -7.54 9.78
N GLN A 10 -6.89 -6.35 9.31
CA GLN A 10 -5.82 -5.57 9.92
C GLN A 10 -6.16 -5.16 11.36
N ALA A 11 -7.41 -4.76 11.61
CA ALA A 11 -7.88 -4.30 12.91
C ALA A 11 -7.85 -5.36 14.02
N GLN A 12 -7.81 -6.65 13.67
CA GLN A 12 -7.69 -7.74 14.65
C GLN A 12 -6.31 -7.81 15.33
N ASP A 13 -5.26 -7.33 14.67
CA ASP A 13 -3.88 -7.31 15.19
C ASP A 13 -3.08 -6.26 14.41
N LEU A 14 -3.26 -4.98 14.78
CA LEU A 14 -2.69 -3.86 14.04
C LEU A 14 -1.15 -3.87 14.04
N GLU A 15 -0.53 -4.32 15.13
CA GLU A 15 0.93 -4.33 15.24
C GLU A 15 1.55 -5.28 14.21
N ALA A 16 1.02 -6.48 14.08
CA ALA A 16 1.53 -7.45 13.10
C ALA A 16 1.04 -7.18 11.67
N ARG A 17 -0.14 -6.57 11.49
CA ARG A 17 -0.86 -6.55 10.21
C ARG A 17 -0.87 -5.22 9.47
N LEU A 18 -0.60 -4.10 10.15
CA LEU A 18 -0.64 -2.79 9.49
C LEU A 18 0.36 -2.69 8.34
N LYS A 19 1.53 -3.32 8.46
CA LYS A 19 2.60 -3.30 7.45
C LYS A 19 2.82 -4.66 6.77
N ALA A 20 1.86 -5.58 6.88
CA ALA A 20 1.98 -6.91 6.30
C ALA A 20 1.91 -6.86 4.77
N VAL A 21 2.97 -7.31 4.11
CA VAL A 21 3.07 -7.41 2.64
C VAL A 21 3.66 -8.79 2.29
N SER A 22 3.15 -9.40 1.24
CA SER A 22 3.63 -10.68 0.72
C SER A 22 3.43 -10.78 -0.79
N GLY A 23 4.21 -11.63 -1.45
CA GLY A 23 4.18 -11.83 -2.90
C GLY A 23 5.27 -11.06 -3.65
N THR A 24 5.20 -11.12 -4.98
CA THR A 24 6.16 -10.49 -5.90
C THR A 24 5.46 -9.45 -6.78
N MET A 25 6.24 -8.71 -7.57
CA MET A 25 5.76 -7.60 -8.41
C MET A 25 5.08 -8.03 -9.71
N THR A 26 5.02 -9.33 -9.99
CA THR A 26 4.43 -9.89 -11.21
C THR A 26 3.33 -10.87 -10.85
N MET A 27 2.28 -10.91 -11.69
CA MET A 27 1.13 -11.78 -11.45
C MET A 27 1.59 -13.25 -11.41
N PHE A 28 1.28 -13.94 -10.31
CA PHE A 28 1.72 -15.31 -10.02
C PHE A 28 3.24 -15.52 -10.08
N ASN A 29 4.03 -14.46 -9.96
CA ASN A 29 5.48 -14.49 -10.17
C ASN A 29 5.88 -14.95 -11.58
N ILE A 30 5.10 -14.60 -12.60
CA ILE A 30 5.35 -14.93 -14.02
C ILE A 30 5.40 -13.64 -14.86
N PRO A 31 6.56 -13.26 -15.44
CA PRO A 31 7.88 -13.82 -15.18
C PRO A 31 8.33 -13.56 -13.73
N PRO A 32 9.33 -14.30 -13.21
CA PRO A 32 9.80 -14.10 -11.83
C PRO A 32 10.26 -12.66 -11.57
N SER A 33 9.89 -12.13 -10.40
CA SER A 33 10.31 -10.81 -9.93
C SER A 33 10.70 -10.84 -8.45
N ARG A 34 11.32 -9.76 -7.97
CA ARG A 34 11.66 -9.63 -6.55
C ARG A 34 10.40 -9.57 -5.67
N ASN A 35 10.58 -9.85 -4.39
CA ASN A 35 9.51 -9.67 -3.40
C ASN A 35 9.05 -8.21 -3.35
N ALA A 36 7.74 -8.05 -3.13
CA ALA A 36 7.14 -6.75 -2.88
C ALA A 36 7.59 -6.23 -1.50
N THR A 37 7.87 -4.94 -1.43
CA THR A 37 8.31 -4.24 -0.22
C THR A 37 7.51 -2.97 0.02
N LEU A 38 7.54 -2.47 1.25
CA LEU A 38 6.87 -1.21 1.63
C LEU A 38 7.37 0.01 0.84
N ASN A 39 8.60 -0.06 0.30
CA ASN A 39 9.23 1.02 -0.47
C ASN A 39 8.89 0.99 -1.96
N ASP A 40 8.09 0.02 -2.40
CA ASP A 40 7.69 -0.10 -3.80
C ASP A 40 6.72 1.01 -4.17
N ASP A 41 6.91 1.56 -5.37
CA ASP A 41 6.03 2.58 -5.91
C ASP A 41 4.79 1.93 -6.53
N VAL A 42 3.63 2.43 -6.13
CA VAL A 42 2.33 2.14 -6.75
C VAL A 42 2.00 3.33 -7.64
N ASP A 43 1.91 3.07 -8.94
CA ASP A 43 1.71 4.09 -9.97
C ASP A 43 0.37 3.89 -10.69
N LEU A 44 -0.37 4.99 -10.88
CA LEU A 44 -1.61 5.05 -11.64
C LEU A 44 -1.42 5.73 -13.01
N GLY A 45 -0.17 5.95 -13.42
CA GLY A 45 0.22 6.57 -14.68
C GLY A 45 -0.18 8.04 -14.71
N LEU A 46 -1.00 8.40 -15.70
CA LEU A 46 -1.39 9.80 -15.93
C LEU A 46 -2.39 10.36 -14.90
N ILE A 47 -2.98 9.51 -14.06
CA ILE A 47 -4.08 9.88 -13.16
C ILE A 47 -3.56 10.50 -11.86
N ALA A 48 -2.43 10.00 -11.35
CA ALA A 48 -1.83 10.47 -10.10
C ALA A 48 -0.34 10.16 -10.07
N PRO A 49 0.48 10.98 -9.37
CA PRO A 49 1.87 10.65 -9.12
C PRO A 49 2.02 9.30 -8.37
N PRO A 50 3.12 8.56 -8.59
CA PRO A 50 3.43 7.36 -7.83
C PRO A 50 3.51 7.65 -6.33
N VAL A 51 3.05 6.70 -5.51
CA VAL A 51 3.18 6.76 -4.05
C VAL A 51 3.73 5.46 -3.51
N LYS A 52 4.42 5.53 -2.35
CA LYS A 52 4.98 4.35 -1.69
C LYS A 52 3.87 3.46 -1.14
N LEU A 53 4.02 2.15 -1.30
CA LEU A 53 3.08 1.16 -0.78
C LEU A 53 2.81 1.35 0.73
N GLU A 54 3.84 1.68 1.51
CA GLU A 54 3.69 1.97 2.95
C GLU A 54 2.61 3.01 3.25
N SER A 55 2.51 4.06 2.41
CA SER A 55 1.56 5.16 2.60
C SER A 55 0.10 4.76 2.36
N LEU A 56 -0.13 3.61 1.72
CA LEU A 56 -1.45 3.11 1.35
C LEU A 56 -2.06 2.16 2.38
N LEU A 57 -1.25 1.60 3.30
CA LEU A 57 -1.70 0.55 4.21
C LEU A 57 -2.46 1.05 5.44
N ASN A 58 -2.50 2.36 5.67
CA ASN A 58 -3.14 2.97 6.83
C ASN A 58 -4.28 3.90 6.42
N THR A 59 -5.52 3.46 6.65
CA THR A 59 -6.73 4.23 6.35
C THR A 59 -7.14 5.21 7.45
N MET A 60 -6.50 5.14 8.63
CA MET A 60 -6.84 5.97 9.80
C MET A 60 -6.10 7.31 9.83
N VAL A 61 -4.96 7.41 9.15
CA VAL A 61 -4.12 8.63 9.10
C VAL A 61 -4.42 9.48 7.85
N GLY A 62 -5.33 9.03 6.99
CA GLY A 62 -5.68 9.69 5.73
C GLY A 62 -4.55 9.54 4.70
N GLY A 63 -4.90 9.14 3.48
CA GLY A 63 -3.94 9.15 2.37
C GLY A 63 -3.46 10.58 2.12
N ARG A 64 -2.17 10.84 2.35
CA ARG A 64 -1.44 12.13 2.38
C ARG A 64 -1.46 12.90 3.72
N THR A 65 -0.53 12.56 4.61
CA THR A 65 0.24 13.59 5.33
C THR A 65 1.33 14.12 4.38
N GLY A 66 1.05 15.16 3.58
CA GLY A 66 2.13 15.78 2.78
C GLY A 66 1.78 16.61 1.53
N PHE A 67 0.52 17.02 1.31
CA PHE A 67 0.19 17.89 0.16
C PHE A 67 -0.42 19.25 0.55
N TRP A 68 -0.36 19.63 1.83
CA TRP A 68 -0.83 20.94 2.29
C TRP A 68 0.27 21.69 3.03
N VAL A 69 1.25 22.22 2.29
CA VAL A 69 1.86 23.55 2.55
C VAL A 69 2.48 24.03 1.21
N HIS A 70 1.76 24.88 0.50
CA HIS A 70 2.37 25.91 -0.34
C HIS A 70 1.76 27.24 0.14
N THR A 71 2.51 27.91 1.02
CA THR A 71 2.61 29.37 1.03
C THR A 71 3.87 29.72 0.28
#